data_AF-A0A1V6MSY9-F1
#
_entry.id   AF-A0A1V6MSY9-F1
#
_cell.length_a   1.000
_cell.length_b   1.000
_cell.length_c   1.000
_cell.angle_alpha   90.00
_cell.angle_beta   90.00
_cell.angle_gamma   90.00
#
_symmetry.space_group_name_H-M   'P 1'
#
loop_
_entity.id
_entity.type
_entity.pdbx_description
1 polymer ?
#
loop_
_entity_poly.entity_id
_entity_poly.type
_entity_poly.pdbx_seq_one_letter_code
_entity_poly.pdbx_strand_id
1 'polypeptide(L)' 'MCPNCEDFARTVLLLGQLALYADMGGADLDFVEAVSTSLAVSLPEPPPGTFPSGYDSEDGPFHPDEDS' A
#
# COMPACT_ATOMS: atom_id res chain seq x y z
N MET A 1 -9.29 -37.30 5.14
CA MET A 1 -9.33 -35.82 5.02
C MET A 1 -8.05 -35.40 4.31
N CYS A 2 -8.13 -34.57 3.28
CA CYS A 2 -6.99 -34.16 2.47
C CYS A 2 -6.23 -33.04 3.20
N PRO A 3 -4.96 -33.24 3.61
CA PRO A 3 -4.27 -32.34 4.54
C PRO A 3 -3.94 -30.96 3.97
N ASN A 4 -4.00 -30.78 2.64
CA ASN A 4 -3.64 -29.52 1.98
C ASN A 4 -4.80 -28.89 1.20
N CYS A 5 -5.97 -29.51 1.21
CA CYS A 5 -7.10 -29.04 0.41
C CYS A 5 -7.65 -27.70 0.91
N GLU A 6 -7.57 -27.44 2.22
CA GLU A 6 -7.93 -26.15 2.80
C GLU A 6 -6.97 -25.04 2.40
N ASP A 7 -5.66 -25.31 2.41
CA ASP A 7 -4.64 -24.36 1.98
C ASP A 7 -4.73 -24.07 0.49
N PHE A 8 -4.98 -25.10 -0.33
CA PHE A 8 -5.23 -24.94 -1.75
C PHE A 8 -6.47 -24.07 -2.01
N ALA A 9 -7.60 -24.38 -1.35
CA ALA A 9 -8.83 -23.59 -1.50
C ALA A 9 -8.64 -22.14 -1.05
N ARG A 10 -7.93 -21.92 0.06
CA ARG A 10 -7.57 -20.57 0.54
C ARG A 10 -6.72 -19.82 -0.48
N THR A 11 -5.73 -20.50 -1.06
CA THR A 11 -4.85 -19.89 -2.07
C THR A 11 -5.63 -19.49 -3.31
N VAL A 12 -6.49 -20.38 -3.82
CA VAL A 12 -7.35 -20.08 -4.99
C VAL A 12 -8.28 -18.91 -4.71
N LEU A 13 -8.87 -18.84 -3.51
CA LEU A 13 -9.73 -17.73 -3.11
C LEU A 13 -8.97 -16.40 -3.10
N LEU A 14 -7.80 -16.36 -2.46
CA LEU A 14 -6.97 -15.15 -2.37
C LEU A 14 -6.53 -14.66 -3.75
N LEU A 15 -6.12 -15.58 -4.64
CA LEU A 15 -5.75 -15.23 -6.02
C LEU A 15 -6.93 -14.67 -6.81
N GLY A 16 -8.13 -15.21 -6.62
CA GLY A 16 -9.35 -14.68 -7.23
C GLY A 16 -9.70 -13.27 -6.73
N GLN A 17 -9.60 -13.04 -5.42
CA GLN A 17 -9.81 -11.70 -4.84
C GLN A 17 -8.78 -10.69 -5.35
N LEU A 18 -7.52 -11.09 -5.47
CA LEU A 18 -6.47 -10.25 -6.04
C LEU A 18 -6.75 -9.89 -7.50
N ALA A 19 -7.20 -10.84 -8.31
CA ALA A 19 -7.54 -10.59 -9.71
C ALA A 19 -8.71 -9.59 -9.85
N LEU A 20 -9.75 -9.73 -9.02
CA LEU A 20 -10.88 -8.78 -9.01
C LEU A 20 -10.44 -7.39 -8.54
N TYR A 21 -9.58 -7.33 -7.53
CA TYR A 21 -9.03 -6.08 -7.03
C TYR A 21 -8.22 -5.35 -8.12
N ALA A 22 -7.38 -6.08 -8.88
CA ALA A 22 -6.58 -5.50 -9.96
C ALA A 22 -7.40 -5.01 -11.17
N ASP A 23 -8.61 -5.55 -11.38
CA ASP A 23 -9.52 -5.10 -12.45
C ASP A 23 -10.30 -3.81 -12.07
N MET A 24 -10.38 -3.49 -10.78
CA MET A 24 -11.06 -2.27 -10.32
C MET A 24 -10.20 -1.03 -10.59
N GLY A 25 -10.71 -0.10 -11.38
CA GLY A 25 -10.05 1.19 -11.61
C GLY A 25 -9.90 1.99 -10.32
N GLY A 26 -8.70 2.51 -10.07
CA GLY A 26 -8.39 3.29 -8.86
C GLY A 26 -8.04 2.45 -7.63
N ALA A 27 -8.10 1.12 -7.71
CA ALA A 27 -7.84 0.23 -6.58
C ALA A 27 -6.48 0.48 -5.92
N ASP A 28 -5.43 0.73 -6.71
CA ASP A 28 -4.08 1.03 -6.21
C ASP A 28 -4.06 2.29 -5.35
N LEU A 29 -4.79 3.34 -5.76
CA LEU A 29 -4.87 4.61 -5.03
C LEU A 29 -5.63 4.41 -3.71
N ASP A 30 -6.76 3.71 -3.75
CA ASP A 30 -7.55 3.39 -2.55
C ASP A 30 -6.73 2.57 -1.54
N PHE A 31 -5.88 1.65 -2.02
CA PHE A 31 -4.99 0.88 -1.15
C PHE A 31 -3.88 1.73 -0.55
N VAL A 32 -3.25 2.61 -1.34
CA VAL A 32 -2.26 3.55 -0.82
C VAL A 32 -2.89 4.45 0.23
N GLU A 33 -4.08 4.99 -0.02
CA GLU A 33 -4.83 5.80 0.97
C GLU A 33 -5.08 5.00 2.25
N ALA A 34 -5.56 3.77 2.14
CA ALA A 34 -5.88 2.94 3.31
C ALA A 34 -4.64 2.48 4.11
N VAL A 35 -3.51 2.23 3.46
CA VAL A 35 -2.34 1.57 4.08
C VAL A 35 -1.21 2.54 4.41
N SER A 36 -1.08 3.66 3.69
CA SER A 36 0.07 4.57 3.76
C SER A 36 0.39 5.03 5.19
N THR A 37 -0.59 5.50 5.95
CA THR A 37 -0.37 6.00 7.33
C THR A 37 0.14 4.91 8.25
N SER A 38 -0.48 3.72 8.18
CA SER A 38 -0.08 2.59 9.03
C SER A 38 1.32 2.11 8.67
N LEU A 39 1.66 2.13 7.38
CA LEU A 39 3.00 1.80 6.90
C LEU A 39 4.02 2.83 7.36
N ALA A 40 3.74 4.13 7.18
CA ALA A 40 4.62 5.23 7.56
C ALA A 40 4.98 5.19 9.05
N VAL A 41 4.01 4.96 9.94
CA VAL A 41 4.24 4.84 11.39
C VAL A 41 5.05 3.58 11.75
N SER A 42 4.99 2.54 10.92
CA SER A 42 5.71 1.28 11.17
C SER A 42 7.15 1.31 10.69
N LEU A 43 7.52 2.28 9.83
CA LEU A 43 8.88 2.39 9.32
C LEU A 43 9.82 2.97 10.38
N PRO A 44 11.09 2.51 10.43
CA PRO A 44 12.10 3.13 11.28
C PRO A 44 12.29 4.61 10.93
N GLU A 45 12.66 5.40 11.93
CA GLU A 45 13.04 6.81 11.73
C GLU A 45 14.13 6.89 10.63
N PRO A 46 13.92 7.70 9.58
CA PRO A 46 14.88 7.79 8.50
C PRO A 46 16.18 8.46 8.96
N PRO A 47 17.31 8.16 8.29
CA PRO A 47 18.59 8.80 8.60
C PRO A 47 18.51 10.34 8.54
N PRO A 48 19.30 11.06 9.37
CA PRO A 48 19.40 12.51 9.28
C PRO A 48 19.78 12.95 7.85
N GLY A 49 19.06 13.93 7.29
CA GLY A 49 19.28 14.43 5.94
C GLY A 49 18.60 13.62 4.82
N THR A 50 17.81 12.60 5.14
CA THR A 50 16.99 11.86 4.16
C THR A 50 15.93 12.76 3.52
N PHE A 51 15.35 13.67 4.31
CA PHE A 51 14.36 14.62 3.83
C PHE A 51 14.98 16.02 3.63
N PRO A 52 14.56 16.75 2.59
CA PRO A 52 15.01 18.11 2.35
C PRO A 52 14.60 19.05 3.50
N SER A 53 15.36 20.13 3.69
CA SER A 53 15.04 21.14 4.70
C SER A 53 13.68 21.77 4.38
N GLY A 54 12.72 21.63 5.29
CA GLY A 54 11.35 22.10 5.09
C GLY A 54 10.35 21.01 4.67
N TYR A 55 10.76 19.73 4.65
CA TYR A 55 9.83 18.61 4.58
C TYR A 55 8.97 18.60 5.86
N ASP A 56 7.68 18.87 5.70
CA ASP A 56 6.71 18.64 6.77
C ASP A 56 6.38 17.15 6.75
N SER A 57 6.61 16.44 7.86
CA SER A 57 6.27 15.02 7.94
C SER A 57 4.76 14.77 7.91
N GLU A 58 3.95 15.82 8.17
CA GLU A 58 2.49 15.76 8.18
C GLU A 58 1.86 16.12 6.82
N ASP A 59 2.61 16.79 5.93
CA ASP A 59 2.18 17.16 4.60
C ASP A 59 2.96 16.27 3.62
N GLY A 60 2.28 15.31 3.01
CA GLY A 60 2.93 14.28 2.18
C GLY A 60 3.86 14.84 1.10
N PRO A 61 4.68 13.98 0.45
CA PRO A 61 5.64 14.45 -0.55
C PRO A 61 4.94 15.28 -1.64
N PHE A 62 5.50 16.44 -1.94
CA PHE A 62 4.98 17.34 -2.98
C PHE A 62 4.90 16.58 -4.31
N HIS A 63 3.68 16.34 -4.80
CA HIS A 63 3.47 15.69 -6.08
C HIS A 63 3.51 16.77 -7.18
N PRO A 64 4.46 16.74 -8.12
CA PRO A 64 4.63 17.80 -9.12
C PRO A 64 3.47 17.92 -10.12
N ASP A 65 2.48 17.02 -10.06
CA ASP A 65 1.30 17.00 -10.93
C ASP A 65 0.11 17.81 -10.37
N GLU A 66 0.24 18.44 -9.20
CA GLU A 66 -0.84 19.23 -8.57
C GLU A 66 -1.01 20.65 -9.13
N ASP A 67 -0.20 21.05 -10.12
CA ASP A 67 -0.20 22.40 -10.72
C ASP A 67 -0.47 22.39 -12.24
N SER A 68 -1.51 21.69 -12.68
CA SER A 68 -2.01 21.70 -14.09
C SER A 68 -3.49 22.03 -14.21
#